data_AF-A0A8S1WJ23-F1
#
_entry.id   AF-A0A8S1WJ23-F1
#
_cell.length_a   1.000
_cell.length_b   1.000
_cell.length_c   1.000
_cell.angle_alpha   90.00
_cell.angle_beta   90.00
_cell.angle_gamma   90.00
#
_symmetry.space_group_name_H-M   'P 1'
#
loop_
_entity.id
_entity.type
_entity.pdbx_description
1 polymer ?
#
loop_
_entity_poly.entity_id
_entity_poly.type
_entity_poly.pdbx_seq_one_letter_code
_entity_poly.pdbx_strand_id
1 'polypeptide(L)'
;MFIESIDHSTPRTIGDNEIQEQEYDQKINYKLEVRKSHLLQQFLRYQVENTQKSIVKLKKKISDDEVINKRISRKNSITKPFKCSICTHTYSSKAALKQHLKLKHFEEHTPLTQPLDQQKLLVEPLSQI
;
A
#
# COMPACT_ATOMS: atom_id res chain seq x y z
N MET A 1 -33.21 18.15 89.11
CA MET A 1 -31.76 18.13 89.38
C MET A 1 -31.17 16.92 88.69
N PHE A 2 -30.07 17.15 87.97
CA PHE A 2 -29.24 16.16 87.29
C PHE A 2 -28.48 15.29 88.30
N ILE A 3 -28.25 14.01 87.99
CA ILE A 3 -27.07 13.26 88.45
C ILE A 3 -26.47 12.52 87.25
N GLU A 4 -25.15 12.65 87.15
CA GLU A 4 -24.21 12.33 86.07
C GLU A 4 -23.95 10.82 85.90
N SER A 5 -23.51 10.38 84.71
CA SER A 5 -22.13 9.87 84.45
C SER A 5 -22.02 8.94 83.22
N ILE A 6 -21.23 9.39 82.23
CA ILE A 6 -20.06 8.77 81.55
C ILE A 6 -20.08 7.24 81.27
N ASP A 7 -19.66 6.66 80.15
CA ASP A 7 -19.35 6.97 78.74
C ASP A 7 -18.81 5.64 78.18
N HIS A 8 -19.26 5.15 77.02
CA HIS A 8 -18.57 4.08 76.30
C HIS A 8 -18.75 4.25 74.79
N SER A 9 -17.82 5.02 74.21
CA SER A 9 -17.09 4.70 72.98
C SER A 9 -17.91 4.22 71.77
N THR A 10 -18.12 5.11 70.81
CA THR A 10 -17.97 4.77 69.38
C THR A 10 -17.27 5.89 68.62
N PRO A 11 -16.49 5.55 67.57
CA PRO A 11 -15.34 6.34 67.16
C PRO A 11 -15.71 7.52 66.29
N ARG A 12 -14.86 8.54 66.41
CA ARG A 12 -14.70 9.69 65.52
C ARG A 12 -14.93 9.30 64.05
N THR A 13 -16.08 9.63 63.48
CA THR A 13 -16.20 9.78 62.03
C THR A 13 -15.53 11.09 61.67
N ILE A 14 -14.39 10.97 61.01
CA ILE A 14 -13.70 12.06 60.34
C ILE A 14 -14.73 12.64 59.38
N GLY A 15 -15.08 13.91 59.58
CA GLY A 15 -16.10 14.60 58.82
C GLY A 15 -15.89 14.38 57.33
N ASP A 16 -16.95 13.93 56.67
CA ASP A 16 -17.07 13.98 55.23
C ASP A 16 -16.88 15.46 54.85
N ASN A 17 -15.69 15.79 54.36
CA ASN A 17 -15.53 16.99 53.54
C ASN A 17 -16.38 16.71 52.30
N GLU A 18 -17.64 17.13 52.36
CA GLU A 18 -18.49 17.31 51.19
C GLU A 18 -17.73 18.25 50.26
N ILE A 19 -17.05 17.66 49.27
CA ILE A 19 -16.65 18.38 48.08
C ILE A 19 -17.98 18.75 47.42
N GLN A 20 -18.48 19.94 47.71
CA GLN A 20 -19.46 20.60 46.86
C GLN A 20 -18.77 20.83 45.52
N GLU A 21 -18.82 19.84 44.64
CA GLU A 21 -18.54 20.02 43.23
C GLU A 21 -19.61 20.98 42.72
N GLN A 22 -19.22 22.25 42.61
CA GLN A 22 -20.08 23.31 42.07
C GLN A 22 -20.65 22.82 40.74
N GLU A 23 -21.98 22.80 40.63
CA GLU A 23 -22.69 22.59 39.37
C GLU A 23 -22.16 23.57 38.33
N TYR A 24 -21.20 23.10 37.54
CA TYR A 24 -20.60 23.85 36.46
C TYR A 24 -21.65 24.00 35.35
N ASP A 25 -22.09 25.23 35.09
CA ASP A 25 -23.20 25.58 34.19
C ASP A 25 -23.12 24.81 32.85
N GLN A 26 -24.08 23.90 32.63
CA GLN A 26 -24.17 23.01 31.47
C GLN A 26 -24.08 23.79 30.14
N LYS A 27 -24.54 25.05 30.11
CA LYS A 27 -24.49 25.91 28.92
C LYS A 27 -23.07 26.40 28.61
N ILE A 28 -22.27 26.65 29.64
CA ILE A 28 -20.86 26.99 29.52
C ILE A 28 -20.08 25.77 29.03
N ASN A 29 -20.36 24.59 29.59
CA ASN A 29 -19.76 23.33 29.17
C ASN A 29 -20.03 23.02 27.67
N TYR A 30 -21.29 23.11 27.23
CA TYR A 30 -21.65 22.90 25.82
C TYR A 30 -20.90 23.85 24.88
N LYS A 31 -20.81 25.15 25.21
CA LYS A 31 -20.08 26.13 24.38
C LYS A 31 -18.57 25.84 24.32
N LEU A 32 -17.99 25.37 25.42
CA LEU A 32 -16.58 24.98 25.45
C LEU A 32 -16.33 23.74 24.60
N GLU A 33 -17.19 22.72 24.68
CA GLU A 33 -17.08 21.51 23.87
C GLU A 33 -17.24 21.80 22.38
N VAL A 34 -18.18 22.68 21.99
CA VAL A 34 -18.33 23.11 20.60
C VAL A 34 -17.05 23.81 20.11
N ARG A 35 -16.42 24.67 20.92
CA ARG A 35 -15.16 25.31 20.56
C ARG A 35 -14.00 24.32 20.46
N LYS A 36 -13.87 23.38 21.39
CA LYS A 36 -12.84 22.32 21.34
C LYS A 36 -13.00 21.47 20.09
N SER A 37 -14.23 21.06 19.78
CA SER A 37 -14.56 20.31 18.57
C SER A 37 -14.15 21.06 17.31
N HIS A 38 -14.47 22.36 17.24
CA HIS A 38 -14.09 23.20 16.11
C HIS A 38 -12.57 23.34 15.94
N LEU A 39 -11.84 23.58 17.03
CA LEU A 39 -10.38 23.67 17.01
C LEU A 39 -9.74 22.33 16.61
N LEU A 40 -10.26 21.22 17.13
CA LEU A 40 -9.81 19.88 16.75
C LEU A 40 -10.06 19.62 15.26
N GLN A 41 -11.22 19.99 14.75
CA GLN A 41 -11.55 19.86 13.32
C GLN A 41 -10.59 20.69 12.45
N GLN A 42 -10.29 21.93 12.83
CA GLN A 42 -9.33 22.78 12.11
C GLN A 42 -7.92 22.16 12.12
N PHE A 43 -7.47 21.67 13.27
CA PHE A 43 -6.17 21.00 13.40
C PHE A 43 -6.11 19.75 12.51
N LEU A 44 -7.12 18.89 12.56
CA LEU A 44 -7.20 17.68 11.73
C LEU A 44 -7.20 18.03 10.24
N ARG A 45 -7.97 19.05 9.82
CA ARG A 45 -7.97 19.53 8.44
C ARG A 45 -6.57 19.95 7.98
N TYR A 46 -5.88 20.73 8.80
CA TYR A 46 -4.51 21.17 8.53
C TYR A 46 -3.54 19.98 8.40
N GLN A 47 -3.62 19.00 9.30
CA GLN A 47 -2.79 17.79 9.24
C GLN A 47 -3.04 16.99 7.95
N VAL A 48 -4.31 16.79 7.59
CA VAL A 48 -4.70 16.08 6.36
C VAL A 48 -4.16 16.79 5.12
N GLU A 49 -4.34 18.11 5.03
CA GLU A 49 -3.86 18.88 3.87
C GLU A 49 -2.35 18.81 3.69
N ASN A 50 -1.59 18.91 4.79
CA ASN A 50 -0.13 18.85 4.72
C ASN A 50 0.38 17.45 4.41
N THR A 51 -0.28 16.43 4.96
CA THR A 51 0.02 15.03 4.64
C THR A 51 -0.27 14.76 3.18
N GLN A 52 -1.41 15.20 2.67
CA GLN A 52 -1.80 15.02 1.27
C GLN A 52 -0.83 15.74 0.32
N LYS A 53 -0.42 16.98 0.64
CA LYS A 53 0.60 17.72 -0.13
C LYS A 53 1.92 16.95 -0.18
N SER A 54 2.35 16.37 0.93
CA SER A 54 3.57 15.55 1.01
C SER A 54 3.45 14.28 0.16
N ILE A 55 2.31 13.58 0.24
CA ILE A 55 2.03 12.40 -0.57
C ILE A 55 2.07 12.73 -2.07
N VAL A 56 1.45 13.82 -2.50
CA VAL A 56 1.45 14.24 -3.92
C VAL A 56 2.88 14.52 -4.40
N LYS A 57 3.69 15.22 -3.61
CA LYS A 57 5.11 15.47 -3.92
C LYS A 57 5.90 14.16 -4.05
N LEU A 58 5.71 13.22 -3.13
CA LEU A 58 6.38 11.92 -3.15
C LEU A 58 5.94 11.07 -4.35
N LYS A 59 4.64 11.02 -4.65
CA LYS A 59 4.11 10.32 -5.84
C LYS A 59 4.71 10.85 -7.13
N LYS A 60 4.87 12.18 -7.25
CA LYS A 60 5.52 12.79 -8.41
C LYS A 60 6.98 12.34 -8.54
N LYS A 61 7.76 12.40 -7.45
CA LYS A 61 9.15 11.95 -7.44
C LYS A 61 9.29 10.47 -7.83
N ILE A 62 8.44 9.61 -7.27
CA ILE A 62 8.42 8.17 -7.62
C ILE A 62 8.11 7.96 -9.10
N SER A 63 7.14 8.68 -9.66
CA SER A 63 6.84 8.59 -11.09
C SER A 63 8.03 9.02 -11.96
N ASP A 64 8.74 10.07 -11.58
CA ASP A 64 9.93 10.53 -12.28
C ASP A 64 11.05 9.47 -12.17
N ASP A 65 11.25 8.89 -10.99
CA ASP A 65 12.21 7.82 -10.74
C ASP A 65 11.87 6.52 -11.48
N GLU A 66 10.61 6.12 -11.59
CA GLU A 66 10.18 4.96 -12.39
C GLU A 66 10.48 5.16 -13.88
N VAL A 67 10.24 6.37 -14.40
CA VAL A 67 10.58 6.71 -15.79
C VAL A 67 12.08 6.65 -16.00
N ILE A 68 12.87 7.16 -15.04
CA ILE A 68 14.32 7.09 -15.06
C ILE A 68 14.81 5.65 -14.96
N ASN A 69 14.29 4.85 -14.03
CA ASN A 69 14.61 3.43 -13.88
C ASN A 69 14.29 2.65 -15.16
N LYS A 70 13.14 2.90 -15.80
CA LYS A 70 12.79 2.27 -17.08
C LYS A 70 13.72 2.71 -18.23
N ARG A 71 14.27 3.93 -18.20
CA ARG A 71 15.29 4.39 -19.15
C ARG A 71 16.64 3.75 -18.87
N ILE A 72 17.05 3.66 -17.60
CA ILE A 72 18.28 3.02 -17.16
C ILE A 72 18.23 1.53 -17.45
N SER A 73 17.16 0.79 -17.14
CA SER A 73 16.99 -0.64 -17.47
C SER A 73 16.99 -0.92 -18.97
N ARG A 74 16.54 0.03 -19.81
CA ARG A 74 16.64 -0.11 -21.27
C ARG A 74 18.06 0.09 -21.79
N LYS A 75 18.87 0.92 -21.10
CA LYS A 75 20.22 1.30 -21.49
C LYS A 75 21.30 0.40 -20.87
N ASN A 76 21.15 0.03 -19.60
CA ASN A 76 21.98 -0.92 -18.87
C ASN A 76 21.42 -2.34 -19.02
N SER A 77 22.32 -3.27 -19.31
CA SER A 77 22.12 -4.71 -19.52
C SER A 77 21.47 -5.51 -18.38
N ILE A 78 20.99 -4.87 -17.30
CA ILE A 78 20.52 -5.53 -16.08
C ILE A 78 19.23 -6.34 -16.35
N THR A 79 18.42 -5.91 -17.32
CA THR A 79 17.24 -6.64 -17.78
C THR A 79 17.28 -6.72 -19.31
N LYS A 80 18.07 -7.65 -19.84
CA LYS A 80 18.00 -8.04 -21.25
C LYS A 80 17.19 -9.34 -21.35
N PRO A 81 15.85 -9.29 -21.25
CA PRO A 81 15.04 -10.51 -21.17
C PRO A 81 15.08 -11.34 -22.47
N PHE A 82 15.58 -10.77 -23.57
CA PHE A 82 15.62 -11.42 -24.87
C PHE A 82 17.01 -12.01 -25.13
N LYS A 83 17.20 -13.27 -24.72
CA LYS A 83 18.42 -14.05 -25.01
C LYS A 83 18.34 -14.70 -26.39
N CYS A 84 19.45 -14.72 -27.12
CA CYS A 84 19.55 -15.51 -28.35
C CYS A 84 19.50 -17.01 -28.03
N SER A 85 18.76 -17.80 -28.81
CA SER A 85 18.73 -19.26 -28.67
C SER A 85 19.98 -19.95 -29.21
N ILE A 86 20.75 -19.26 -30.08
CA ILE A 86 21.89 -19.82 -30.80
C ILE A 86 23.22 -19.37 -30.18
N CYS A 87 23.26 -18.20 -29.52
CA CYS A 87 24.46 -17.70 -28.84
C CYS A 87 24.15 -17.10 -27.47
N THR A 88 25.19 -16.69 -26.73
CA THR A 88 25.07 -16.16 -25.36
C THR A 88 24.65 -14.68 -25.30
N HIS A 89 24.48 -14.01 -26.45
CA HIS A 89 24.11 -12.61 -26.47
C HIS A 89 22.68 -12.36 -26.01
N THR A 90 22.52 -11.28 -25.25
CA THR A 90 21.24 -10.82 -24.72
C THR A 90 20.93 -9.40 -25.18
N TYR A 91 19.63 -9.14 -25.39
CA TYR A 91 19.10 -7.91 -25.97
C TYR A 91 18.00 -7.31 -25.10
N SER A 92 17.90 -5.98 -25.09
CA SER A 92 16.88 -5.23 -24.33
C SER A 92 15.54 -5.10 -25.05
N SER A 93 15.46 -5.50 -26.33
CA SER A 93 14.22 -5.48 -27.11
C SER A 93 14.12 -6.67 -28.08
N LYS A 94 12.88 -7.07 -28.41
CA LYS A 94 12.61 -8.12 -29.41
C LYS A 94 13.11 -7.74 -30.81
N ALA A 95 13.02 -6.46 -31.18
CA ALA A 95 13.47 -5.99 -32.50
C ALA A 95 14.98 -6.18 -32.68
N ALA A 96 15.77 -5.83 -31.65
CA ALA A 96 17.21 -6.04 -31.67
C ALA A 96 17.60 -7.53 -31.74
N LEU A 97 16.87 -8.40 -31.01
CA LEU A 97 17.07 -9.84 -31.11
C LEU A 97 16.75 -10.37 -32.52
N LYS A 98 15.62 -9.96 -33.12
CA LYS A 98 15.25 -10.37 -34.49
C LYS A 98 16.29 -9.94 -35.53
N GLN A 99 16.78 -8.71 -35.42
CA GLN A 99 17.84 -8.23 -36.30
C GLN A 99 19.13 -9.02 -36.09
N HIS A 100 19.50 -9.33 -34.85
CA HIS A 100 20.65 -10.17 -34.54
C HIS A 100 20.53 -11.56 -35.18
N LEU A 101 19.38 -12.23 -35.01
CA LEU A 101 19.11 -13.52 -35.64
C LEU A 101 19.24 -13.42 -37.16
N LYS A 102 18.64 -12.39 -37.77
CA LYS A 102 18.72 -12.17 -39.22
C LYS A 102 20.15 -11.91 -39.73
N LEU A 103 21.00 -11.24 -38.95
CA LEU A 103 22.34 -10.85 -39.43
C LEU A 103 23.43 -11.85 -39.04
N LYS A 104 23.25 -12.61 -37.96
CA LYS A 104 24.28 -13.48 -37.37
C LYS A 104 23.93 -14.96 -37.39
N HIS A 105 22.65 -15.29 -37.55
CA HIS A 105 22.13 -16.64 -37.52
C HIS A 105 21.06 -16.84 -38.60
N PHE A 106 21.29 -16.29 -39.79
CA PHE A 106 20.34 -16.37 -40.89
C PHE A 106 20.24 -17.82 -41.36
N GLU A 107 19.30 -18.55 -40.76
CA GLU A 107 18.77 -19.80 -41.26
C GLU A 107 17.25 -19.65 -41.35
N GLU A 108 16.66 -20.20 -42.40
CA GLU A 108 15.23 -20.21 -42.72
C GLU A 108 14.39 -20.92 -41.63
N HIS A 109 14.34 -20.36 -40.43
CA HIS A 109 13.49 -20.85 -39.35
C HIS A 109 12.39 -19.84 -39.09
N THR A 110 11.26 -20.08 -39.77
CA THR A 110 9.93 -19.65 -39.38
C THR A 110 9.56 -20.21 -38.01
N PRO A 111 9.23 -19.38 -37.01
CA PRO A 111 8.52 -19.85 -35.83
C PRO A 111 7.22 -19.05 -35.73
N LEU A 112 6.19 -19.51 -36.43
CA LEU A 112 4.83 -19.03 -36.25
C LEU A 112 3.93 -20.21 -35.87
N THR A 113 3.73 -20.32 -34.55
CA THR A 113 2.43 -20.50 -33.89
C THR A 113 1.51 -21.58 -34.47
N GLN A 114 1.47 -22.74 -33.82
CA GLN A 114 0.31 -23.62 -33.90
C GLN A 114 -0.68 -23.27 -32.77
N PRO A 115 -1.94 -22.93 -33.07
CA PRO A 115 -3.04 -23.12 -32.13
C PRO A 115 -3.56 -24.57 -32.22
N LEU A 116 -3.83 -25.16 -31.06
CA LEU A 116 -4.65 -26.36 -30.91
C LEU A 116 -6.03 -26.12 -31.53
N ASP A 117 -6.45 -26.93 -32.51
CA ASP A 117 -7.65 -27.77 -32.36
C ASP A 117 -7.98 -28.60 -33.62
N GLN A 118 -8.52 -29.80 -33.33
CA GLN A 118 -9.42 -30.62 -34.14
C GLN A 118 -8.89 -31.24 -35.46
N GLN A 119 -8.57 -32.53 -35.42
CA GLN A 119 -9.49 -33.55 -35.95
C GLN A 119 -9.14 -34.97 -35.47
N LYS A 120 -10.20 -35.69 -35.13
CA LYS A 120 -10.27 -37.00 -34.47
C LYS A 120 -10.53 -38.08 -35.53
N LEU A 121 -9.93 -39.26 -35.37
CA LEU A 121 -10.23 -40.57 -36.01
C LEU A 121 -9.99 -40.64 -37.54
N LEU A 122 -9.17 -41.56 -38.03
CA LEU A 122 -9.45 -43.00 -38.06
C LEU A 122 -8.16 -43.84 -38.01
N VAL A 123 -8.31 -45.02 -37.42
CA VAL A 123 -7.32 -46.03 -37.08
C VAL A 123 -7.25 -47.09 -38.19
N GLU A 124 -6.02 -47.38 -38.64
CA GLU A 124 -5.47 -48.68 -39.14
C GLU A 124 -5.90 -49.17 -40.56
N PRO A 125 -5.30 -50.26 -41.10
CA PRO A 125 -4.02 -50.23 -41.82
C PRO A 125 -4.04 -51.09 -43.10
N LEU A 126 -3.15 -50.90 -44.10
CA LEU A 126 -2.93 -51.97 -45.09
C LEU A 126 -1.46 -52.10 -45.49
N SER A 127 -0.93 -53.23 -45.04
CA SER A 127 0.22 -53.99 -45.48
C SER A 127 0.39 -54.11 -47.00
N GLN A 128 1.67 -54.14 -47.40
CA GLN A 128 2.24 -54.89 -48.53
C GLN A 128 1.71 -54.59 -49.95
N ILE A 129 2.62 -54.12 -50.81
CA ILE A 129 3.17 -54.81 -51.99
C ILE A 129 4.54 -54.20 -52.29
#